data_AF-A0A7S3L899-F1
#
_entry.id   AF-A0A7S3L899-F1
#
_cell.length_a   1.000
_cell.length_b   1.000
_cell.length_c   1.000
_cell.angle_alpha   90.00
_cell.angle_beta   90.00
_cell.angle_gamma   90.00
#
_symmetry.space_group_name_H-M   'P 1'
#
loop_
_entity.id
_entity.type
_entity.pdbx_description
1 polymer ?
#
loop_
_entity_poly.entity_id
_entity_poly.type
_entity_poly.pdbx_seq_one_letter_code
_entity_poly.pdbx_strand_id
1 'polypeptide(L)'
;MFSVVCQRHNIVRCIMYMTVTHTRSSPLRSQTTTGTTCHIYGMALTTANHGAFLLQLTTLIVPVLQAFRGERLSRQLQVALVLALGGIYAFSQDPTKASDVLGDPSLIPVGDALVLGAACFYSIYDIQTFTWGRQVPRKELVTIKVGFQAVLSCLICAGVARQDSMDYLAAGPDWNVVVPTVLWSGLIVNALATFLQVEGMQSVGPTRAQTIFASQPLWAAGMNYAVLGSVLGIPGLAGGTAFLSALVLAATASGPTTANDDDDQAEETTMVSKET
;
A
#
# COMPACT_ATOMS: atom_id res chain seq x y z
N MET A 1 -9.85 -2.83 -29.14
CA MET A 1 -9.90 -3.19 -27.70
C MET A 1 -8.92 -4.31 -27.33
N PHE A 2 -8.92 -5.46 -28.01
CA PHE A 2 -7.95 -6.56 -27.76
C PHE A 2 -6.46 -6.15 -27.91
N SER A 3 -6.15 -5.28 -28.88
CA SER A 3 -4.79 -4.76 -29.09
C SER A 3 -4.29 -3.90 -27.91
N VAL A 4 -5.15 -3.08 -27.31
CA VAL A 4 -4.77 -2.18 -26.19
C VAL A 4 -4.50 -2.95 -24.90
N VAL A 5 -5.27 -4.02 -24.64
CA VAL A 5 -5.07 -4.89 -23.45
C VAL A 5 -3.81 -5.75 -23.59
N CYS A 6 -3.54 -6.28 -24.79
CA CYS A 6 -2.33 -7.05 -25.07
C CYS A 6 -1.05 -6.17 -25.04
N GLN A 7 -1.17 -4.91 -25.46
CA GLN A 7 -0.07 -3.94 -25.51
C GLN A 7 0.28 -3.35 -24.13
N ARG A 8 -0.73 -3.09 -23.27
CA ARG A 8 -0.53 -2.76 -21.84
C ARG A 8 0.22 -3.87 -21.08
N HIS A 9 -0.05 -5.13 -21.41
CA HIS A 9 0.59 -6.29 -20.77
C HIS A 9 2.11 -6.39 -21.07
N ASN A 10 2.53 -6.04 -22.29
CA ASN A 10 3.94 -6.08 -22.70
C ASN A 10 4.77 -4.92 -22.13
N ILE A 11 4.18 -3.72 -22.04
CA ILE A 11 4.83 -2.54 -21.48
C ILE A 11 5.09 -2.71 -19.98
N VAL A 12 4.12 -3.24 -19.24
CA VAL A 12 4.27 -3.45 -17.80
C VAL A 12 5.24 -4.59 -17.49
N ARG A 13 5.25 -5.66 -18.28
CA ARG A 13 6.31 -6.67 -18.21
C ARG A 13 7.69 -6.03 -18.42
N CYS A 14 7.86 -5.16 -19.41
CA CYS A 14 9.11 -4.45 -19.63
C CYS A 14 9.51 -3.54 -18.47
N ILE A 15 8.56 -2.82 -17.85
CA ILE A 15 8.83 -1.97 -16.67
C ILE A 15 9.23 -2.82 -15.46
N MET A 16 8.56 -3.96 -15.24
CA MET A 16 8.89 -4.91 -14.19
C MET A 16 10.29 -5.52 -14.41
N TYR A 17 10.63 -5.92 -15.64
CA TYR A 17 11.96 -6.43 -16.01
C TYR A 17 13.06 -5.37 -15.92
N MET A 18 12.80 -4.11 -16.29
CA MET A 18 13.78 -3.00 -16.18
C MET A 18 14.01 -2.56 -14.73
N THR A 19 12.97 -2.55 -13.89
CA THR A 19 13.10 -2.18 -12.47
C THR A 19 13.90 -3.24 -11.70
N VAL A 20 13.76 -4.51 -12.07
CA VAL A 20 14.52 -5.63 -11.48
C VAL A 20 16.00 -5.60 -11.89
N THR A 21 16.33 -5.16 -13.11
CA THR A 21 17.72 -5.20 -13.63
C THR A 21 18.61 -4.04 -13.16
N HIS A 22 18.05 -2.92 -12.68
CA HIS A 22 18.82 -1.75 -12.25
C HIS A 22 19.09 -1.73 -10.72
N THR A 23 19.50 -2.86 -10.15
CA THR A 23 19.56 -3.13 -8.70
C THR A 23 20.98 -3.22 -8.14
N ARG A 24 21.74 -2.10 -8.09
CA ARG A 24 23.09 -2.14 -7.47
C ARG A 24 23.50 -1.04 -6.49
N SER A 25 22.71 0.02 -6.25
CA SER A 25 23.19 1.14 -5.42
C SER A 25 22.33 1.54 -4.21
N SER A 26 21.14 0.97 -3.99
CA SER A 26 20.40 1.12 -2.72
C SER A 26 19.16 0.22 -2.67
N PRO A 27 19.08 -0.75 -1.74
CA PRO A 27 17.99 -1.73 -1.68
C PRO A 27 16.61 -1.13 -1.37
N LEU A 28 16.56 0.03 -0.69
CA LEU A 28 15.33 0.79 -0.41
C LEU A 28 14.59 1.23 -1.66
N ARG A 29 15.32 1.94 -2.53
CA ARG A 29 14.73 2.69 -3.65
C ARG A 29 14.17 1.75 -4.70
N SER A 30 14.79 0.58 -4.87
CA SER A 30 14.33 -0.45 -5.80
C SER A 30 13.04 -1.13 -5.33
N GLN A 31 12.86 -1.34 -4.02
CA GLN A 31 11.69 -2.03 -3.47
C GLN A 31 10.42 -1.17 -3.57
N THR A 32 10.51 0.12 -3.23
CA THR A 32 9.36 1.04 -3.33
C THR A 32 8.86 1.16 -4.76
N THR A 33 9.79 1.33 -5.70
CA THR A 33 9.48 1.49 -7.13
C THR A 33 8.79 0.25 -7.71
N THR A 34 9.28 -0.93 -7.35
CA THR A 34 8.69 -2.21 -7.78
C THR A 34 7.30 -2.39 -7.18
N GLY A 35 7.15 -2.10 -5.89
CA GLY A 35 5.86 -2.14 -5.20
C GLY A 35 4.83 -1.18 -5.81
N THR A 36 5.22 0.07 -6.07
CA THR A 36 4.33 1.08 -6.69
C THR A 36 3.93 0.71 -8.11
N THR A 37 4.84 0.17 -8.91
CA THR A 37 4.52 -0.31 -10.26
C THR A 37 3.51 -1.46 -10.22
N CYS A 38 3.75 -2.44 -9.34
CA CYS A 38 2.86 -3.59 -9.16
C CYS A 38 1.48 -3.16 -8.65
N HIS A 39 1.44 -2.20 -7.73
CA HIS A 39 0.21 -1.62 -7.19
C HIS A 39 -0.60 -0.90 -8.28
N ILE A 40 0.01 0.03 -9.03
CA ILE A 40 -0.69 0.79 -10.08
C ILE A 40 -1.22 -0.16 -11.15
N TYR A 41 -0.46 -1.19 -11.51
CA TYR A 41 -0.92 -2.18 -12.46
C TYR A 41 -2.05 -3.05 -11.93
N GLY A 42 -1.95 -3.52 -10.67
CA GLY A 42 -3.01 -4.27 -10.02
C GLY A 42 -4.31 -3.48 -9.92
N MET A 43 -4.24 -2.21 -9.53
CA MET A 43 -5.38 -1.27 -9.48
C MET A 43 -6.03 -1.04 -10.86
N ALA A 44 -5.29 -1.20 -11.95
CA ALA A 44 -5.86 -1.09 -13.29
C ALA A 44 -6.66 -2.35 -13.71
N LEU A 45 -6.54 -3.44 -12.96
CA LEU A 45 -7.16 -4.74 -13.25
C LEU A 45 -8.21 -5.15 -12.20
N THR A 46 -8.19 -4.55 -11.01
CA THR A 46 -9.15 -4.80 -9.93
C THR A 46 -9.99 -3.57 -9.61
N THR A 47 -10.96 -3.70 -8.71
CA THR A 47 -11.81 -2.60 -8.25
C THR A 47 -11.09 -1.72 -7.23
N ALA A 48 -11.49 -0.45 -7.13
CA ALA A 48 -10.91 0.48 -6.15
C ALA A 48 -11.06 -0.04 -4.70
N ASN A 49 -12.22 -0.61 -4.39
CA ASN A 49 -12.49 -1.20 -3.08
C ASN A 49 -11.54 -2.38 -2.81
N HIS A 50 -11.47 -3.35 -3.71
CA HIS A 50 -10.55 -4.49 -3.59
C HIS A 50 -9.11 -4.09 -3.36
N GLY A 51 -8.62 -3.20 -4.22
CA GLY A 51 -7.23 -2.77 -4.15
C GLY A 51 -6.93 -2.11 -2.81
N ALA A 52 -7.84 -1.30 -2.26
CA ALA A 52 -7.68 -0.69 -0.96
C ALA A 52 -7.65 -1.71 0.19
N PHE A 53 -8.58 -2.67 0.21
CA PHE A 53 -8.61 -3.73 1.24
C PHE A 53 -7.37 -4.64 1.17
N LEU A 54 -6.96 -5.04 -0.04
CA LEU A 54 -5.76 -5.87 -0.24
C LEU A 54 -4.48 -5.13 0.11
N LEU A 55 -4.38 -3.84 -0.23
CA LEU A 55 -3.23 -3.02 0.17
C LEU A 55 -3.19 -2.84 1.68
N GLN A 56 -4.34 -2.71 2.34
CA GLN A 56 -4.40 -2.56 3.79
C GLN A 56 -3.88 -3.80 4.54
N LEU A 57 -3.79 -4.96 3.88
CA LEU A 57 -3.15 -6.14 4.46
C LEU A 57 -1.67 -5.88 4.84
N THR A 58 -1.02 -4.86 4.26
CA THR A 58 0.31 -4.38 4.68
C THR A 58 0.45 -4.24 6.20
N THR A 59 -0.56 -3.69 6.89
CA THR A 59 -0.50 -3.48 8.34
C THR A 59 -0.51 -4.78 9.16
N LEU A 60 -0.93 -5.89 8.56
CA LEU A 60 -0.86 -7.22 9.17
C LEU A 60 0.37 -8.01 8.70
N ILE A 61 0.85 -7.77 7.48
CA ILE A 61 2.09 -8.38 6.95
C ILE A 61 3.31 -7.85 7.71
N VAL A 62 3.34 -6.55 8.05
CA VAL A 62 4.46 -5.93 8.78
C VAL A 62 4.81 -6.66 10.08
N PRO A 63 3.89 -6.86 11.05
CA PRO A 63 4.24 -7.54 12.29
C PRO A 63 4.46 -9.05 12.09
N VAL A 64 3.88 -9.67 11.07
CA VAL A 64 4.21 -11.07 10.69
C VAL A 64 5.67 -11.16 10.23
N LEU A 65 6.14 -10.22 9.40
CA LEU A 65 7.54 -10.14 8.98
C LEU A 65 8.49 -9.85 10.15
N GLN A 66 8.06 -9.07 11.14
CA GLN A 66 8.82 -8.86 12.38
C GLN A 66 8.90 -10.13 13.22
N ALA A 67 7.81 -10.91 13.30
CA ALA A 67 7.83 -12.19 14.00
C ALA A 67 8.79 -13.21 13.36
N PHE A 68 8.91 -13.22 12.04
CA PHE A 68 9.96 -14.02 11.35
C PHE A 68 11.39 -13.61 11.72
N ARG A 69 11.60 -12.40 12.26
CA ARG A 69 12.90 -11.92 12.76
C ARG A 69 13.15 -12.23 14.24
N GLY A 70 12.24 -12.97 14.88
CA GLY A 70 12.39 -13.43 16.27
C GLY A 70 11.48 -12.75 17.29
N GLU A 71 10.65 -11.80 16.87
CA GLU A 71 9.66 -11.18 17.75
C GLU A 71 8.46 -12.12 17.98
N ARG A 72 7.89 -12.13 19.19
CA ARG A 72 6.75 -13.00 19.50
C ARG A 72 5.45 -12.35 19.04
N LEU A 73 4.71 -13.04 18.18
CA LEU A 73 3.37 -12.60 17.75
C LEU A 73 2.37 -12.85 18.89
N SER A 74 1.64 -11.81 19.30
CA SER A 74 0.57 -11.97 20.30
C SER A 74 -0.55 -12.86 19.76
N ARG A 75 -1.21 -13.63 20.62
CA ARG A 75 -2.37 -14.46 20.22
C ARG A 75 -3.49 -13.61 19.60
N GLN A 76 -3.65 -12.38 20.05
CA GLN A 76 -4.61 -11.43 19.48
C GLN A 76 -4.29 -11.11 18.02
N LEU A 77 -3.02 -10.89 17.68
CA LEU A 77 -2.60 -10.60 16.31
C LEU A 77 -2.71 -11.82 15.39
N GLN A 78 -2.51 -13.04 15.91
CA GLN A 78 -2.79 -14.28 15.17
C GLN A 78 -4.28 -14.38 14.80
N VAL A 79 -5.18 -14.12 15.76
CA VAL A 79 -6.63 -14.13 15.51
C VAL A 79 -7.01 -13.02 14.52
N ALA A 80 -6.45 -11.82 14.66
CA ALA A 80 -6.66 -10.73 13.72
C ALA A 80 -6.23 -11.10 12.30
N LEU A 81 -5.07 -11.75 12.12
CA LEU A 81 -4.61 -12.19 10.81
C LEU A 81 -5.57 -13.19 10.17
N VAL A 82 -6.01 -14.21 10.91
CA VAL A 82 -6.97 -15.20 10.41
C VAL A 82 -8.30 -14.54 10.04
N LEU A 83 -8.79 -13.62 10.88
CA LEU A 83 -10.03 -12.90 10.64
C LEU A 83 -9.93 -11.97 9.42
N ALA A 84 -8.79 -11.29 9.23
CA ALA A 84 -8.55 -10.44 8.07
C ALA A 84 -8.46 -11.23 6.77
N LEU A 85 -7.78 -12.38 6.77
CA LEU A 85 -7.72 -13.28 5.62
C LEU A 85 -9.10 -13.84 5.28
N GLY A 86 -9.87 -14.24 6.30
CA GLY A 86 -11.27 -14.66 6.12
C GLY A 86 -12.16 -13.54 5.58
N GLY A 87 -11.98 -12.31 6.09
CA GLY A 87 -12.68 -11.11 5.62
C GLY A 87 -12.36 -10.80 4.17
N ILE A 88 -11.09 -10.80 3.77
CA ILE A 88 -10.66 -10.63 2.37
C ILE A 88 -11.20 -11.75 1.49
N TYR A 89 -11.20 -13.01 1.94
CA TYR A 89 -11.75 -14.11 1.16
C TYR A 89 -13.25 -13.96 0.93
N ALA A 90 -14.03 -13.66 1.97
CA ALA A 90 -15.47 -13.38 1.85
C ALA A 90 -15.73 -12.17 0.96
N PHE A 91 -14.94 -11.11 1.16
CA PHE A 91 -14.95 -9.92 0.30
C PHE A 91 -14.70 -10.35 -1.14
N SER A 92 -13.72 -11.24 -1.37
CA SER A 92 -13.29 -11.83 -2.65
C SER A 92 -14.40 -12.59 -3.41
N GLN A 93 -15.51 -12.96 -2.75
CA GLN A 93 -16.66 -13.63 -3.38
C GLN A 93 -17.80 -12.70 -3.78
N ASP A 94 -17.72 -11.39 -3.53
CA ASP A 94 -18.80 -10.46 -3.88
C ASP A 94 -19.09 -10.39 -5.40
N PRO A 95 -20.31 -10.71 -5.87
CA PRO A 95 -20.65 -10.65 -7.29
C PRO A 95 -20.65 -9.21 -7.86
N THR A 96 -20.75 -8.16 -7.03
CA THR A 96 -20.85 -6.77 -7.51
C THR A 96 -19.54 -6.20 -8.05
N LYS A 97 -18.44 -6.95 -8.00
CA LYS A 97 -17.12 -6.47 -8.46
C LYS A 97 -17.01 -6.38 -9.96
N ALA A 98 -17.71 -7.27 -10.66
CA ALA A 98 -17.63 -7.33 -12.11
C ALA A 98 -18.20 -6.05 -12.76
N SER A 99 -19.13 -5.36 -12.08
CA SER A 99 -19.70 -4.08 -12.55
C SER A 99 -18.82 -2.87 -12.29
N ASP A 100 -17.85 -2.95 -11.38
CA ASP A 100 -17.03 -1.82 -10.95
C ASP A 100 -15.67 -1.74 -11.67
N VAL A 101 -15.38 -2.68 -12.57
CA VAL A 101 -14.09 -2.75 -13.30
C VAL A 101 -14.22 -2.15 -14.70
N LEU A 102 -13.27 -1.26 -15.04
CA LEU A 102 -13.15 -0.61 -16.36
C LEU A 102 -12.67 -1.55 -17.48
N GLY A 103 -12.45 -2.83 -17.20
CA GLY A 103 -11.81 -3.82 -18.07
C GLY A 103 -12.44 -5.21 -17.96
N ASP A 104 -11.73 -6.22 -18.43
CA ASP A 104 -12.22 -7.60 -18.42
C ASP A 104 -12.32 -8.15 -16.97
N PRO A 105 -13.52 -8.53 -16.48
CA PRO A 105 -13.70 -9.06 -15.14
C PRO A 105 -12.88 -10.33 -14.85
N SER A 106 -12.46 -11.07 -15.88
CA SER A 106 -11.60 -12.25 -15.71
C SER A 106 -10.19 -11.91 -15.21
N LEU A 107 -9.77 -10.65 -15.31
CA LEU A 107 -8.47 -10.17 -14.86
C LEU A 107 -8.45 -9.75 -13.38
N ILE A 108 -9.61 -9.70 -12.71
CA ILE A 108 -9.71 -9.33 -11.29
C ILE A 108 -8.78 -10.17 -10.40
N PRO A 109 -8.73 -11.52 -10.51
CA PRO A 109 -7.83 -12.32 -9.68
C PRO A 109 -6.35 -12.02 -9.92
N VAL A 110 -5.98 -11.66 -11.15
CA VAL A 110 -4.60 -11.27 -11.49
C VAL A 110 -4.29 -9.91 -10.87
N GLY A 111 -5.23 -8.96 -10.95
CA GLY A 111 -5.12 -7.66 -10.28
C GLY A 111 -4.97 -7.80 -8.77
N ASP A 112 -5.81 -8.63 -8.14
CA ASP A 112 -5.77 -8.90 -6.71
C ASP A 112 -4.43 -9.52 -6.27
N ALA A 113 -3.90 -10.48 -7.05
CA ALA A 113 -2.59 -11.07 -6.80
C ALA A 113 -1.44 -10.04 -6.92
N LEU A 114 -1.52 -9.13 -7.89
CA LEU A 114 -0.54 -8.06 -8.06
C LEU A 114 -0.59 -7.04 -6.91
N VAL A 115 -1.79 -6.65 -6.46
CA VAL A 115 -1.93 -5.75 -5.31
C VAL A 115 -1.40 -6.42 -4.04
N LEU A 116 -1.67 -7.71 -3.85
CA LEU A 116 -1.13 -8.48 -2.73
C LEU A 116 0.39 -8.58 -2.79
N GLY A 117 0.96 -8.81 -3.98
CA GLY A 117 2.41 -8.76 -4.19
C GLY A 117 2.99 -7.38 -3.85
N ALA A 118 2.33 -6.31 -4.25
CA ALA A 118 2.71 -4.95 -3.90
C ALA A 118 2.66 -4.70 -2.39
N ALA A 119 1.66 -5.24 -1.69
CA ALA A 119 1.54 -5.17 -0.23
C ALA A 119 2.75 -5.79 0.47
N CYS A 120 3.27 -6.92 -0.01
CA CYS A 120 4.50 -7.52 0.53
C CYS A 120 5.71 -6.59 0.36
N PHE A 121 5.90 -5.99 -0.83
CA PHE A 121 7.00 -5.03 -1.07
C PHE A 121 6.88 -3.79 -0.20
N TYR A 122 5.67 -3.24 -0.05
CA TYR A 122 5.43 -2.09 0.81
C TYR A 122 5.63 -2.40 2.29
N SER A 123 5.27 -3.60 2.75
CA SER A 123 5.51 -3.99 4.14
C SER A 123 7.00 -4.03 4.49
N ILE A 124 7.84 -4.55 3.57
CA ILE A 124 9.29 -4.54 3.74
C ILE A 124 9.82 -3.11 3.72
N TYR A 125 9.34 -2.28 2.79
CA TYR A 125 9.68 -0.86 2.69
C TYR A 125 9.30 -0.09 3.97
N ASP A 126 8.15 -0.37 4.57
CA ASP A 126 7.69 0.29 5.79
C ASP A 126 8.60 -0.04 6.98
N ILE A 127 8.98 -1.32 7.15
CA ILE A 127 9.94 -1.74 8.18
C ILE A 127 11.29 -1.02 7.99
N GLN A 128 11.79 -0.99 6.75
CA GLN A 128 13.05 -0.34 6.42
C GLN A 128 12.98 1.18 6.66
N THR A 129 11.91 1.83 6.19
CA THR A 129 11.67 3.26 6.36
C THR A 129 11.58 3.62 7.84
N PHE A 130 11.01 2.75 8.67
CA PHE A 130 11.02 2.96 10.11
C PHE A 130 12.44 2.94 10.69
N THR A 131 13.24 1.92 10.34
CA THR A 131 14.62 1.80 10.86
C THR A 131 15.52 2.96 10.44
N TRP A 132 15.44 3.39 9.18
CA TRP A 132 16.27 4.47 8.65
C TRP A 132 15.68 5.87 8.86
N GLY A 133 14.36 5.98 9.02
CA GLY A 133 13.66 7.24 9.30
C GLY A 133 14.03 7.86 10.65
N ARG A 134 14.62 7.09 11.58
CA ARG A 134 15.20 7.61 12.83
C ARG A 134 16.53 8.36 12.62
N GLN A 135 17.20 8.18 11.48
CA GLN A 135 18.56 8.66 11.25
C GLN A 135 18.65 9.78 10.20
N VAL A 136 17.62 9.95 9.36
CA VAL A 136 17.64 10.88 8.22
C VAL A 136 16.50 11.90 8.33
N PRO A 137 16.75 13.20 8.07
CA PRO A 137 15.70 14.23 8.11
C PRO A 137 14.58 13.99 7.07
N ARG A 138 13.34 14.16 7.51
CA ARG A 138 12.09 13.90 6.74
C ARG A 138 12.07 14.46 5.33
N LYS A 139 12.46 15.73 5.19
CA LYS A 139 12.40 16.46 3.92
C LYS A 139 13.28 15.79 2.86
N GLU A 140 14.45 15.32 3.27
CA GLU A 140 15.39 14.67 2.38
C GLU A 140 14.88 13.30 1.90
N LEU A 141 14.30 12.49 2.78
CA LEU A 141 13.68 11.21 2.45
C LEU A 141 12.56 11.36 1.40
N VAL A 142 11.64 12.30 1.61
CA VAL A 142 10.49 12.51 0.72
C VAL A 142 10.94 13.10 -0.61
N THR A 143 11.81 14.12 -0.61
CA THR A 143 12.31 14.74 -1.85
C THR A 143 13.10 13.74 -2.69
N ILE A 144 13.93 12.91 -2.08
CA ILE A 144 14.69 11.86 -2.81
C ILE A 144 13.73 10.82 -3.40
N LYS A 145 12.72 10.37 -2.64
CA LYS A 145 11.73 9.39 -3.13
C LYS A 145 10.96 9.94 -4.33
N VAL A 146 10.34 11.11 -4.16
CA VAL A 146 9.51 11.74 -5.21
C VAL A 146 10.36 12.11 -6.42
N GLY A 147 11.56 12.65 -6.20
CA GLY A 147 12.49 12.99 -7.26
C GLY A 147 12.94 11.77 -8.07
N PHE A 148 13.31 10.68 -7.40
CA PHE A 148 13.68 9.44 -8.08
C PHE A 148 12.52 8.85 -8.88
N GLN A 149 11.31 8.84 -8.30
CA GLN A 149 10.11 8.36 -8.97
C GLN A 149 9.77 9.21 -10.20
N ALA A 150 9.92 10.53 -10.13
CA ALA A 150 9.71 11.44 -11.25
C ALA A 150 10.72 11.18 -12.38
N VAL A 151 12.02 11.08 -12.06
CA VAL A 151 13.08 10.80 -13.05
C VAL A 151 12.82 9.46 -13.74
N LEU A 152 12.54 8.41 -12.96
CA LEU A 152 12.28 7.10 -13.53
C LEU A 152 11.02 7.10 -14.41
N SER A 153 9.96 7.81 -13.99
CA SER A 153 8.75 7.96 -14.81
C SER A 153 9.06 8.65 -16.13
N CYS A 154 9.87 9.71 -16.13
CA CYS A 154 10.30 10.38 -17.36
C CYS A 154 11.11 9.45 -18.27
N LEU A 155 12.02 8.64 -17.71
CA LEU A 155 12.81 7.67 -18.48
C LEU A 155 11.93 6.59 -19.11
N ILE A 156 10.93 6.09 -18.38
CA ILE A 156 9.97 5.11 -18.90
C ILE A 156 9.12 5.72 -20.03
N CYS A 157 8.63 6.95 -19.86
CA CYS A 157 7.91 7.69 -20.91
C CYS A 157 8.77 7.95 -22.15
N ALA A 158 10.06 8.27 -21.96
CA ALA A 158 10.96 8.57 -23.08
C ALA A 158 11.42 7.30 -23.84
N GLY A 159 11.49 6.16 -23.16
CA GLY A 159 11.94 4.89 -23.72
C GLY A 159 10.79 3.97 -24.13
N VAL A 160 10.19 3.30 -23.15
CA VAL A 160 9.25 2.18 -23.36
C VAL A 160 7.86 2.66 -23.79
N ALA A 161 7.36 3.73 -23.18
CA ALA A 161 6.02 4.25 -23.44
C ALA A 161 6.02 5.41 -24.44
N ARG A 162 7.08 5.54 -25.25
CA ARG A 162 7.27 6.68 -26.16
C ARG A 162 6.17 6.76 -27.22
N GLN A 163 5.85 5.64 -27.87
CA GLN A 163 4.82 5.60 -28.92
C GLN A 163 3.44 5.92 -28.36
N ASP A 164 3.02 5.24 -27.29
CA ASP A 164 1.74 5.50 -26.63
C ASP A 164 1.60 6.96 -26.13
N SER A 165 2.69 7.54 -25.63
CA SER A 165 2.70 8.94 -25.18
C SER A 165 2.53 9.90 -26.37
N MET A 166 3.18 9.61 -27.50
CA MET A 166 3.04 10.42 -28.72
C MET A 166 1.65 10.26 -29.35
N ASP A 167 1.10 9.05 -29.35
CA ASP A 167 -0.25 8.77 -29.84
C ASP A 167 -1.31 9.46 -28.99
N TYR A 168 -1.14 9.47 -27.67
CA TYR A 168 -2.03 10.19 -26.75
C TYR A 168 -1.97 11.71 -26.95
N LEU A 169 -0.77 12.29 -27.15
CA LEU A 169 -0.62 13.71 -27.43
C LEU A 169 -1.17 14.10 -28.81
N ALA A 170 -0.96 13.24 -29.82
CA ALA A 170 -1.49 13.43 -31.16
C ALA A 170 -3.03 13.34 -31.22
N ALA A 171 -3.64 12.59 -30.31
CA ALA A 171 -5.09 12.50 -30.15
C ALA A 171 -5.75 13.79 -29.62
N GLY A 172 -4.96 14.80 -29.23
CA GLY A 172 -5.47 16.09 -28.76
C GLY A 172 -6.22 15.97 -27.43
N PRO A 173 -5.52 15.60 -26.33
CA PRO A 173 -6.18 15.36 -25.05
C PRO A 173 -6.75 16.66 -24.46
N ASP A 174 -7.85 16.54 -23.72
CA ASP A 174 -8.43 17.68 -23.02
C ASP A 174 -7.52 18.10 -21.85
N TRP A 175 -6.75 19.15 -22.10
CA TRP A 175 -5.82 19.71 -21.11
C TRP A 175 -6.50 20.19 -19.83
N ASN A 176 -7.80 20.55 -19.89
CA ASN A 176 -8.56 20.95 -18.72
C ASN A 176 -8.82 19.79 -17.76
N VAL A 177 -8.76 18.54 -18.23
CA VAL A 177 -8.89 17.34 -17.40
C VAL A 177 -7.52 16.78 -17.04
N VAL A 178 -6.60 16.76 -18.01
CA VAL A 178 -5.26 16.16 -17.81
C VAL A 178 -4.45 16.95 -16.80
N VAL A 179 -4.40 18.28 -16.90
CA VAL A 179 -3.56 19.10 -16.01
C VAL A 179 -4.00 18.96 -14.55
N PRO A 180 -5.30 19.12 -14.19
CA PRO A 180 -5.74 18.91 -12.80
C PRO A 180 -5.52 17.48 -12.33
N THR A 181 -5.73 16.46 -13.17
CA THR A 181 -5.55 15.06 -12.80
C THR A 181 -4.08 14.74 -12.49
N VAL A 182 -3.15 15.25 -13.29
CA VAL A 182 -1.71 15.09 -13.07
C VAL A 182 -1.26 15.84 -11.83
N LEU A 183 -1.74 17.06 -11.60
CA LEU A 183 -1.43 17.83 -10.40
C LEU A 183 -1.99 17.16 -9.14
N TRP A 184 -3.23 16.70 -9.17
CA TRP A 184 -3.86 15.96 -8.08
C TRP A 184 -3.07 14.68 -7.75
N SER A 185 -2.82 13.84 -8.76
CA SER A 185 -2.12 12.57 -8.57
C SER A 185 -0.67 12.78 -8.13
N GLY A 186 0.08 13.66 -8.80
CA GLY A 186 1.49 13.89 -8.52
C GLY A 186 1.74 14.64 -7.21
N LEU A 187 1.07 15.78 -7.00
CA LEU A 187 1.34 16.65 -5.86
C LEU A 187 0.59 16.20 -4.60
N ILE A 188 -0.70 15.91 -4.71
CA ILE A 188 -1.53 15.58 -3.54
C ILE A 188 -1.34 14.12 -3.14
N VAL A 189 -1.60 13.20 -4.05
CA VAL A 189 -1.58 11.76 -3.74
C VAL A 189 -0.15 11.25 -3.52
N ASN A 190 0.82 11.70 -4.32
CA ASN A 190 2.16 11.13 -4.27
C ASN A 190 3.14 11.89 -3.36
N ALA A 191 3.14 13.22 -3.40
CA ALA A 191 4.07 14.03 -2.61
C ALA A 191 3.51 14.37 -1.21
N LEU A 192 2.35 15.04 -1.15
CA LEU A 192 1.77 15.50 0.12
C LEU A 192 1.34 14.33 1.01
N ALA A 193 0.64 13.33 0.48
CA ALA A 193 0.21 12.20 1.29
C ALA A 193 1.41 11.41 1.84
N THR A 194 2.46 11.17 1.03
CA THR A 194 3.70 10.54 1.51
C THR A 194 4.37 11.38 2.60
N PHE A 195 4.42 12.70 2.43
CA PHE A 195 5.00 13.61 3.43
C PHE A 195 4.27 13.50 4.77
N LEU A 196 2.94 13.61 4.74
CA LEU A 196 2.08 13.49 5.92
C LEU A 196 2.17 12.09 6.54
N GLN A 197 2.31 11.04 5.72
CA GLN A 197 2.47 9.67 6.20
C GLN A 197 3.77 9.51 7.02
N VAL A 198 4.88 10.00 6.48
CA VAL A 198 6.19 9.95 7.17
C VAL A 198 6.17 10.82 8.42
N GLU A 199 5.57 12.01 8.36
CA GLU A 199 5.42 12.90 9.51
C GLU A 199 4.54 12.28 10.61
N GLY A 200 3.43 11.64 10.24
CA GLY A 200 2.58 10.89 11.16
C GLY A 200 3.34 9.77 11.86
N MET A 201 4.07 8.95 11.11
CA MET A 201 4.87 7.87 11.67
C MET A 201 5.98 8.36 12.61
N GLN A 202 6.58 9.52 12.35
CA GLN A 202 7.63 10.09 13.20
C GLN A 202 7.11 10.84 14.42
N SER A 203 5.90 11.41 14.36
CA SER A 203 5.32 12.22 15.45
C SER A 203 4.67 11.36 16.54
N VAL A 204 3.90 10.33 16.16
CA VAL A 204 3.17 9.47 17.12
C VAL A 204 3.74 8.05 17.23
N GLY A 205 4.78 7.74 16.46
CA GLY A 205 5.34 6.39 16.34
C GLY A 205 4.58 5.52 15.33
N PRO A 206 5.23 4.52 14.72
CA PRO A 206 4.63 3.74 13.62
C PRO A 206 3.38 3.00 14.03
N THR A 207 3.36 2.42 15.23
CA THR A 207 2.22 1.61 15.71
C THR A 207 0.96 2.47 15.79
N ARG A 208 1.04 3.65 16.41
CA ARG A 208 -0.11 4.56 16.54
C ARG A 208 -0.51 5.16 15.18
N ALA A 209 0.45 5.49 14.33
CA ALA A 209 0.18 5.99 12.98
C ALA A 209 -0.51 4.93 12.10
N GLN A 210 -0.06 3.67 12.14
CA GLN A 210 -0.68 2.56 11.40
C GLN A 210 -2.10 2.26 11.87
N THR A 211 -2.41 2.45 13.17
CA THR A 211 -3.80 2.38 13.66
C THR A 211 -4.70 3.45 13.05
N ILE A 212 -4.17 4.64 12.74
CA ILE A 212 -4.95 5.69 12.04
C ILE A 212 -5.09 5.32 10.55
N PHE A 213 -4.01 4.88 9.92
CA PHE A 213 -4.00 4.44 8.52
C PHE A 213 -4.90 3.22 8.28
N ALA A 214 -5.16 2.41 9.31
CA ALA A 214 -6.15 1.35 9.26
C ALA A 214 -7.57 1.82 8.86
N SER A 215 -7.90 3.11 9.01
CA SER A 215 -9.16 3.65 8.52
C SER A 215 -9.22 3.90 7.00
N GLN A 216 -8.10 3.80 6.27
CA GLN A 216 -8.04 4.05 4.81
C GLN A 216 -9.07 3.25 3.98
N PRO A 217 -9.27 1.93 4.16
CA PRO A 217 -10.26 1.19 3.37
C PRO A 217 -11.70 1.65 3.61
N LEU A 218 -12.03 2.17 4.80
CA LEU A 218 -13.35 2.78 5.06
C LEU A 218 -13.57 4.02 4.22
N TRP A 219 -12.57 4.91 4.17
CA TRP A 219 -12.63 6.10 3.33
C TRP A 219 -12.65 5.75 1.85
N ALA A 220 -11.87 4.75 1.43
CA ALA A 220 -11.88 4.26 0.05
C ALA A 220 -13.27 3.75 -0.34
N ALA A 221 -13.90 2.90 0.50
CA ALA A 221 -15.25 2.40 0.27
C ALA A 221 -16.30 3.53 0.24
N GLY A 222 -16.21 4.49 1.16
CA GLY A 222 -17.10 5.64 1.21
C GLY A 222 -16.97 6.53 -0.03
N MET A 223 -15.75 6.78 -0.50
CA MET A 223 -15.50 7.56 -1.72
C MET A 223 -15.91 6.79 -2.98
N ASN A 224 -15.73 5.47 -3.03
CA ASN A 224 -16.20 4.65 -4.14
C ASN A 224 -17.73 4.73 -4.26
N TYR A 225 -18.44 4.64 -3.13
CA TYR A 225 -19.89 4.85 -3.11
C TYR A 225 -20.28 6.28 -3.50
N ALA A 226 -19.63 7.31 -2.94
CA ALA A 226 -20.00 8.71 -3.16
C ALA A 226 -19.70 9.20 -4.59
N VAL A 227 -18.61 8.74 -5.21
CA VAL A 227 -18.14 9.21 -6.51
C VAL A 227 -18.58 8.30 -7.66
N LEU A 228 -18.49 6.97 -7.47
CA LEU A 228 -18.83 5.99 -8.51
C LEU A 228 -20.26 5.43 -8.36
N GLY A 229 -20.92 5.62 -7.21
CA GLY A 229 -22.26 5.09 -6.95
C GLY A 229 -22.29 3.57 -6.75
N SER A 230 -21.14 2.91 -6.69
CA SER A 230 -21.01 1.47 -6.54
C SER A 230 -21.44 1.01 -5.15
N VAL A 231 -22.33 0.02 -5.10
CA VAL A 231 -22.78 -0.60 -3.86
C VAL A 231 -22.10 -1.96 -3.68
N LEU A 232 -21.59 -2.19 -2.47
CA LEU A 232 -21.07 -3.49 -2.06
C LEU A 232 -22.23 -4.47 -1.91
N GLY A 233 -22.07 -5.68 -2.44
CA GLY A 233 -23.02 -6.76 -2.18
C GLY A 233 -22.93 -7.25 -0.73
N ILE A 234 -23.85 -8.13 -0.35
CA ILE A 234 -23.86 -8.73 0.99
C ILE A 234 -22.52 -9.40 1.35
N PRO A 235 -21.86 -10.16 0.45
CA PRO A 235 -20.55 -10.73 0.74
C PRO A 235 -19.46 -9.68 0.91
N GLY A 236 -19.50 -8.58 0.15
CA GLY A 236 -18.57 -7.46 0.30
C GLY A 236 -18.76 -6.72 1.61
N LEU A 237 -20.00 -6.52 2.05
CA LEU A 237 -20.26 -5.90 3.36
C LEU A 237 -19.80 -6.80 4.52
N ALA A 238 -20.10 -8.10 4.45
CA ALA A 238 -19.68 -9.07 5.46
C ALA A 238 -18.14 -9.21 5.51
N GLY A 239 -17.49 -9.31 4.35
CA GLY A 239 -16.03 -9.40 4.26
C GLY A 239 -15.32 -8.13 4.71
N GLY A 240 -15.84 -6.96 4.29
CA GLY A 240 -15.30 -5.66 4.68
C GLY A 240 -15.43 -5.40 6.19
N THR A 241 -16.58 -5.70 6.79
CA THR A 241 -16.78 -5.58 8.25
C THR A 241 -15.90 -6.54 9.04
N ALA A 242 -15.74 -7.79 8.58
CA ALA A 242 -14.83 -8.75 9.19
C ALA A 242 -13.37 -8.27 9.11
N PHE A 243 -12.94 -7.74 7.97
CA PHE A 243 -11.59 -7.18 7.80
C PHE A 243 -11.34 -5.98 8.71
N LEU A 244 -12.30 -5.05 8.81
CA LEU A 244 -12.17 -3.89 9.69
C LEU A 244 -12.15 -4.29 11.17
N SER A 245 -12.95 -5.29 11.55
CA SER A 245 -12.94 -5.83 12.92
C SER A 245 -11.59 -6.45 13.26
N ALA A 246 -10.99 -7.18 12.31
CA ALA A 246 -9.65 -7.72 12.46
C ALA A 246 -8.59 -6.63 12.65
N LEU A 247 -8.74 -5.52 11.94
CA LEU A 247 -7.81 -4.41 12.00
C LEU A 247 -7.90 -3.64 13.33
N VAL A 248 -9.12 -3.45 13.84
CA VAL A 248 -9.33 -2.93 15.20
C VAL A 248 -8.73 -3.87 16.24
N LEU A 249 -8.96 -5.18 16.10
CA LEU A 249 -8.39 -6.18 17.00
C LEU A 249 -6.85 -6.15 16.98
N ALA A 250 -6.23 -6.04 15.80
CA ALA A 250 -4.79 -5.90 15.65
C ALA A 250 -4.26 -4.61 16.28
N ALA A 251 -4.99 -3.50 16.16
CA ALA A 251 -4.61 -2.23 16.75
C ALA A 251 -4.68 -2.21 18.28
N THR A 252 -5.60 -2.99 18.87
CA THR A 252 -5.72 -3.15 20.33
C THR A 252 -4.74 -4.16 20.91
N ALA A 253 -4.03 -4.91 20.07
CA ALA A 253 -3.04 -5.86 20.52
C ALA A 253 -1.77 -5.12 20.98
N SER A 254 -1.27 -5.47 22.15
CA SER A 254 0.06 -5.02 22.60
C SER A 254 1.09 -5.38 21.53
N GLY A 255 1.89 -4.41 21.11
CA GLY A 255 2.94 -4.60 20.10
C GLY A 255 3.92 -5.72 20.48
N PRO A 256 4.74 -6.21 19.53
CA PRO A 256 5.70 -7.26 19.81
C PRO A 256 6.60 -6.87 20.99
N THR A 257 6.56 -7.68 22.05
CA THR A 257 7.45 -7.55 23.21
C THR A 257 8.87 -7.77 22.71
N THR A 258 9.67 -6.71 22.65
CA THR A 258 11.10 -6.84 22.50
C THR A 258 11.63 -7.52 23.76
N ALA A 259 12.30 -8.67 23.60
CA ALA A 259 12.83 -9.47 24.71
C ALA A 259 13.94 -8.76 25.54
N ASN A 260 14.17 -7.47 25.30
CA ASN A 260 15.02 -6.59 26.11
C ASN A 260 14.23 -5.74 27.11
N ASP A 261 12.90 -5.67 27.02
CA ASP A 261 12.09 -4.82 27.91
C ASP A 261 11.88 -5.46 29.30
N ASP A 262 12.17 -6.76 29.45
CA ASP A 262 12.03 -7.46 30.73
C ASP A 262 13.13 -7.06 31.74
N ASP A 263 14.29 -6.56 31.29
CA ASP A 263 15.35 -6.06 32.18
C ASP A 263 15.14 -4.57 32.56
N ASP A 264 14.71 -3.72 31.61
CA ASP A 264 14.48 -2.28 31.89
C ASP A 264 13.23 -2.05 32.76
N GLN A 265 12.16 -2.85 32.60
CA GLN A 265 10.96 -2.72 33.44
C GLN A 265 11.11 -3.32 34.85
N ALA A 266 12.04 -4.27 35.03
CA ALA A 266 12.42 -4.74 36.35
C ALA A 266 13.22 -3.68 37.13
N GLU A 267 14.02 -2.86 36.44
CA GLU A 267 14.80 -1.79 37.06
C GLU A 267 13.93 -0.55 37.40
N GLU A 268 12.98 -0.17 36.53
CA GLU A 268 12.05 0.95 36.78
C GLU A 268 11.06 0.64 37.91
N THR A 269 10.55 -0.60 38.01
CA THR A 269 9.66 -1.01 39.11
C THR A 269 10.40 -1.06 40.46
N THR A 270 11.71 -1.34 40.44
CA THR A 270 12.54 -1.36 41.67
C THR A 270 12.92 0.04 42.15
N MET A 271 13.04 1.03 41.24
CA MET A 271 13.30 2.43 41.63
C MET A 271 12.05 3.14 42.19
N VAL A 272 10.86 2.88 41.64
CA VAL A 272 9.60 3.47 42.17
C VAL A 272 9.26 2.95 43.58
N SER A 273 9.64 1.71 43.90
CA SER A 273 9.44 1.12 45.24
C SER A 273 10.41 1.66 46.31
N LYS A 274 11.52 2.33 45.91
CA LYS A 274 12.46 2.94 46.86
C LYS A 274 12.17 4.41 47.18
N GLU A 275 11.25 5.06 46.46
CA GLU A 275 10.83 6.45 46.70
C GLU A 275 9.44 6.60 47.34
N THR A 276 8.81 5.50 47.77
CA THR A 276 7.56 5.53 48.57
C THR A 276 7.81 4.96 49.96
#